data_AF-A0A848C3W4-F1
#
_entry.id   AF-A0A848C3W4-F1
#
_cell.length_a   1.000
_cell.length_b   1.000
_cell.length_c   1.000
_cell.angle_alpha   90.00
_cell.angle_beta   90.00
_cell.angle_gamma   90.00
#
_symmetry.space_group_name_H-M   'P 1'
#
loop_
_entity.id
_entity.type
_entity.pdbx_description
1 polymer ?
#
loop_
_entity_poly.entity_id
_entity_poly.type
_entity_poly.pdbx_seq_one_letter_code
_entity_poly.pdbx_strand_id
1 'polypeptide(L)'
;LSLQASNGTLQSEDRQEIALEMNTLVSNINAISKNTKFNGSVLFGSGAASGSGASAAATSTSFQFQVGANSGETTSVTIQSMDSSSLGLYSVASQVASLATSGKLTAFAASFAGTTALGKLDAAIKKVSDQRAQLGAAQNGLSHTVNSLEATTTNLSAANSRIKDVDMAQEMTSYTSSNILLQAATSMLSQANSMPQSVLTLLQNIG
;
A
#
# COMPACT_ATOMS: atom_id res chain seq x y z
N LEU A 1 16.47 31.02 -9.95
CA LEU A 1 17.92 30.71 -9.93
C LEU A 1 18.49 30.44 -11.33
N SER A 2 18.08 29.38 -12.04
CA SER A 2 18.59 29.09 -13.40
C SER A 2 18.34 30.22 -14.41
N LEU A 3 17.13 30.79 -14.41
CA LEU A 3 16.80 31.95 -15.26
C LEU A 3 17.56 33.22 -14.83
N GLN A 4 17.80 33.39 -13.52
CA GLN A 4 18.46 34.57 -12.96
C GLN A 4 19.97 34.57 -13.26
N ALA A 5 20.64 33.43 -13.12
CA ALA A 5 22.06 33.29 -13.48
C ALA A 5 22.29 33.27 -15.01
N SER A 6 21.25 33.04 -15.81
CA SER A 6 21.29 33.19 -17.27
C SER A 6 21.19 34.65 -17.74
N ASN A 7 20.87 35.60 -16.86
CA ASN A 7 20.80 37.01 -17.24
C ASN A 7 22.23 37.59 -17.34
N GLY A 8 22.52 38.26 -18.46
CA GLY A 8 23.87 38.73 -18.81
C GLY A 8 24.38 39.90 -17.97
N THR A 9 23.52 40.55 -17.19
CA THR A 9 23.84 41.73 -16.38
C THR A 9 24.45 41.41 -15.02
N LEU A 10 24.48 40.14 -14.60
CA LEU A 10 25.06 39.75 -13.31
C LEU A 10 26.58 39.78 -13.36
N GLN A 11 27.22 40.06 -12.22
CA GLN A 11 28.66 39.91 -12.06
C GLN A 11 29.04 38.45 -11.82
N SER A 12 30.35 38.16 -11.86
CA SER A 12 30.86 36.80 -11.66
C SER A 12 30.60 36.31 -10.23
N GLU A 13 30.69 37.21 -9.26
CA GLU A 13 30.44 37.01 -7.84
C GLU A 13 28.97 36.66 -7.60
N ASP A 14 28.03 37.41 -8.19
CA ASP A 14 26.59 37.13 -8.08
C ASP A 14 26.21 35.75 -8.67
N ARG A 15 26.89 35.36 -9.77
CA ARG A 15 26.70 34.04 -10.38
C ARG A 15 27.27 32.91 -9.52
N GLN A 16 28.32 33.17 -8.73
CA GLN A 16 28.88 32.20 -7.79
C GLN A 16 27.93 31.96 -6.61
N GLU A 17 27.32 33.01 -6.05
CA GLU A 17 26.34 32.87 -4.97
C GLU A 17 25.09 32.09 -5.40
N ILE A 18 24.56 32.37 -6.61
CA ILE A 18 23.44 31.61 -7.18
C ILE A 18 23.83 30.13 -7.41
N ALA A 19 25.07 29.86 -7.77
CA ALA A 19 25.58 28.51 -7.96
C ALA A 19 25.71 27.74 -6.62
N LEU A 20 26.12 28.41 -5.54
CA LEU A 20 26.15 27.84 -4.19
C LEU A 20 24.74 27.50 -3.68
N GLU A 21 23.78 28.40 -3.89
CA GLU A 21 22.38 28.17 -3.54
C GLU A 21 21.81 26.97 -4.30
N MET A 22 22.10 26.87 -5.61
CA MET A 22 21.69 25.72 -6.42
C MET A 22 22.33 24.41 -5.96
N ASN A 23 23.62 24.42 -5.59
CA ASN A 23 24.29 23.23 -5.06
C ASN A 23 23.64 22.77 -3.75
N THR A 24 23.29 23.72 -2.87
CA THR A 24 22.56 23.44 -1.63
C THR A 24 21.21 22.80 -1.91
N LEU A 25 20.44 23.30 -2.89
CA LEU A 25 19.17 22.69 -3.29
C LEU A 25 19.35 21.27 -3.86
N VAL A 26 20.36 21.05 -4.70
CA VAL A 26 20.66 19.71 -5.23
C VAL A 26 21.11 18.74 -4.12
N SER A 27 21.88 19.23 -3.15
CA SER A 27 22.27 18.47 -1.96
C SER A 27 21.05 18.10 -1.11
N ASN A 28 20.12 19.03 -0.91
CA ASN A 28 18.86 18.77 -0.22
C ASN A 28 18.01 17.72 -0.96
N ILE A 29 17.92 17.77 -2.29
CA ILE A 29 17.24 16.75 -3.10
C ILE A 29 17.88 15.37 -2.87
N ASN A 30 19.21 15.27 -2.89
CA ASN A 30 19.93 14.03 -2.60
C ASN A 30 19.71 13.55 -1.16
N ALA A 31 19.65 14.47 -0.19
CA ALA A 31 19.36 14.15 1.20
C ALA A 31 17.95 13.58 1.35
N ILE A 32 16.94 14.18 0.69
CA ILE A 32 15.57 13.64 0.66
C ILE A 32 15.56 12.23 0.05
N SER A 33 16.15 12.06 -1.13
CA SER A 33 16.21 10.75 -1.81
C SER A 33 16.84 9.65 -0.93
N LYS A 34 17.90 9.97 -0.18
CA LYS A 34 18.62 9.01 0.68
C LYS A 34 17.99 8.80 2.06
N ASN A 35 17.36 9.83 2.63
CA ASN A 35 16.86 9.80 4.00
C ASN A 35 15.39 9.39 4.10
N THR A 36 14.62 9.48 3.01
CA THR A 36 13.23 8.99 3.00
C THR A 36 13.19 7.47 3.04
N LYS A 37 12.77 6.95 4.20
CA LYS A 37 12.68 5.52 4.50
C LYS A 37 11.30 5.18 5.03
N PHE A 38 10.81 3.99 4.69
CA PHE A 38 9.65 3.39 5.32
C PHE A 38 10.06 2.04 5.89
N ASN A 39 9.81 1.83 7.19
CA ASN A 39 10.21 0.62 7.91
C ASN A 39 11.69 0.22 7.64
N GLY A 40 12.59 1.20 7.65
CA GLY A 40 14.03 1.02 7.40
C GLY A 40 14.44 0.85 5.94
N SER A 41 13.50 0.63 5.01
CA SER A 41 13.76 0.51 3.57
C SER A 41 13.76 1.89 2.91
N VAL A 42 14.79 2.19 2.10
CA VAL A 42 14.86 3.46 1.35
C VAL A 42 13.85 3.43 0.21
N LEU A 43 13.09 4.52 0.05
CA LEU A 43 12.04 4.58 -0.98
C LEU A 43 12.57 5.10 -2.33
N PHE A 44 13.41 6.15 -2.32
CA PHE A 44 13.76 6.94 -3.51
C PHE A 44 15.24 6.86 -3.90
N GLY A 45 16.01 5.96 -3.28
CA GLY A 45 17.44 5.78 -3.51
C GLY A 45 17.75 4.44 -4.17
N SER A 46 19.00 4.26 -4.60
CA SER A 46 19.52 3.02 -5.19
C SER A 46 19.73 1.89 -4.16
N GLY A 47 18.81 1.76 -3.20
CA GLY A 47 18.79 0.72 -2.18
C GLY A 47 17.70 -0.27 -2.52
N ALA A 48 18.08 -1.52 -2.81
CA ALA A 48 17.19 -2.60 -3.18
C ALA A 48 15.92 -2.64 -2.30
N ALA A 49 14.77 -2.75 -2.96
CA ALA A 49 13.57 -3.23 -2.31
C ALA A 49 13.83 -4.65 -1.76
N SER A 50 13.25 -4.92 -0.61
CA SER A 50 13.44 -6.07 0.27
C SER A 50 13.56 -7.42 -0.47
N GLY A 51 14.60 -8.19 -0.11
CA GLY A 51 14.73 -9.61 -0.44
C GLY A 51 15.88 -9.93 -1.40
N SER A 52 16.92 -10.56 -0.84
CA SER A 52 18.14 -11.04 -1.51
C SER A 52 19.15 -9.93 -1.85
N GLY A 53 20.31 -10.01 -1.21
CA GLY A 53 21.43 -9.11 -1.45
C GLY A 53 21.77 -9.03 -2.93
N ALA A 54 21.60 -7.85 -3.51
CA ALA A 54 22.11 -7.51 -4.82
C ALA A 54 22.42 -6.01 -4.90
N SER A 55 23.73 -5.76 -5.03
CA SER A 55 24.46 -4.64 -5.62
C SER A 55 23.82 -3.26 -5.79
N ALA A 56 24.64 -2.28 -5.40
CA ALA A 56 24.58 -0.89 -5.82
C ALA A 56 24.24 -0.73 -7.32
N ALA A 57 23.38 0.26 -7.62
CA ALA A 57 22.92 0.69 -8.96
C ALA A 57 21.56 0.15 -9.47
N ALA A 58 20.61 -0.17 -8.59
CA ALA A 58 19.22 -0.34 -9.03
C ALA A 58 18.57 1.04 -9.32
N THR A 59 18.23 1.29 -10.58
CA THR A 59 17.55 2.51 -11.09
C THR A 59 16.08 2.62 -10.64
N SER A 60 15.53 1.55 -10.05
CA SER A 60 14.15 1.46 -9.60
C SER A 60 14.01 0.48 -8.43
N THR A 61 13.15 0.81 -7.47
CA THR A 61 12.75 -0.03 -6.33
C THR A 61 11.30 -0.47 -6.51
N SER A 62 11.03 -1.77 -6.45
CA SER A 62 9.67 -2.30 -6.59
C SER A 62 9.16 -2.83 -5.25
N PHE A 63 8.04 -2.29 -4.77
CA PHE A 63 7.35 -2.76 -3.57
C PHE A 63 6.17 -3.63 -3.98
N GLN A 64 6.14 -4.87 -3.49
CA GLN A 64 5.00 -5.76 -3.69
C GLN A 64 4.10 -5.72 -2.46
N PHE A 65 2.82 -5.43 -2.68
CA PHE A 65 1.79 -5.45 -1.65
C PHE A 65 0.89 -6.66 -1.88
N GLN A 66 0.77 -7.53 -0.89
CA GLN A 66 -0.24 -8.58 -0.87
C GLN A 66 -1.58 -7.92 -0.54
N VAL A 67 -2.49 -7.89 -1.52
CA VAL A 67 -3.77 -7.17 -1.44
C VAL A 67 -4.96 -8.12 -1.39
N GLY A 68 -4.73 -9.43 -1.32
CA GLY A 68 -5.78 -10.42 -1.19
C GLY A 68 -5.39 -11.57 -0.27
N ALA A 69 -6.35 -12.45 0.02
CA ALA A 69 -6.17 -13.56 0.94
C ALA A 69 -5.46 -14.75 0.29
N ASN A 70 -5.46 -14.85 -1.04
CA ASN A 70 -4.91 -15.97 -1.79
C ASN A 70 -3.51 -15.67 -2.33
N SER A 71 -2.74 -16.74 -2.57
CA SER A 71 -1.42 -16.62 -3.19
C SER A 71 -1.55 -16.05 -4.61
N GLY A 72 -0.74 -15.04 -4.92
CA GLY A 72 -0.73 -14.37 -6.24
C GLY A 72 -1.58 -13.09 -6.32
N GLU A 73 -2.38 -12.77 -5.31
CA GLU A 73 -3.15 -11.51 -5.23
C GLU A 73 -2.25 -10.35 -4.74
N THR A 74 -1.26 -9.99 -5.57
CA THR A 74 -0.28 -8.94 -5.26
C THR A 74 -0.35 -7.76 -6.23
N THR A 75 -0.20 -6.54 -5.70
CA THR A 75 -0.02 -5.32 -6.47
C THR A 75 1.41 -4.81 -6.30
N SER A 76 2.14 -4.64 -7.41
CA SER A 76 3.48 -4.06 -7.40
C SER A 76 3.45 -2.55 -7.66
N VAL A 77 4.16 -1.78 -6.84
CA VAL A 77 4.40 -0.34 -7.03
C VAL A 77 5.88 -0.13 -7.24
N THR A 78 6.24 0.44 -8.39
CA THR A 78 7.64 0.75 -8.70
C THR A 78 7.92 2.22 -8.47
N ILE A 79 9.00 2.50 -7.77
CA ILE A 79 9.52 3.84 -7.50
C ILE A 79 10.88 3.96 -8.16
N GLN A 80 11.03 4.90 -9.10
CA GLN A 80 12.33 5.19 -9.68
C GLN A 80 13.22 5.94 -8.69
N SER A 81 14.54 5.81 -8.84
CA SER A 81 15.47 6.63 -8.08
C SER A 81 15.24 8.12 -8.40
N MET A 82 15.27 8.96 -7.36
CA MET A 82 15.05 10.42 -7.43
C MET A 82 16.25 11.23 -6.92
N ASP A 83 17.44 10.64 -7.00
CA ASP A 83 18.70 11.32 -6.72
C ASP A 83 19.07 12.29 -7.86
N SER A 84 20.03 13.19 -7.60
CA SER A 84 20.44 14.19 -8.59
C SER A 84 21.05 13.56 -9.86
N SER A 85 21.56 12.33 -9.79
CA SER A 85 22.11 11.61 -10.96
C SER A 85 21.00 11.05 -11.84
N SER A 86 20.03 10.34 -11.25
CA SER A 86 18.87 9.79 -11.97
C SER A 86 17.94 10.85 -12.56
N LEU A 87 17.85 12.02 -11.91
CA LEU A 87 17.14 13.19 -12.43
C LEU A 87 17.95 13.99 -13.48
N GLY A 88 19.23 13.68 -13.70
CA GLY A 88 20.10 14.38 -14.68
C GLY A 88 20.69 15.71 -14.20
N LEU A 89 20.45 16.10 -12.94
CA LEU A 89 20.99 17.30 -12.31
C LEU A 89 22.49 17.18 -11.93
N TYR A 90 23.06 15.97 -11.92
CA TYR A 90 24.47 15.75 -11.59
C TYR A 90 25.42 16.47 -12.56
N SER A 91 25.03 16.56 -13.83
CA SER A 91 25.75 17.34 -14.84
C SER A 91 25.67 18.87 -14.63
N VAL A 92 24.74 19.35 -13.81
CA VAL A 92 24.63 20.76 -13.41
C VAL A 92 25.52 20.99 -12.18
N ALA A 93 25.48 20.10 -11.19
CA ALA A 93 26.30 20.18 -9.98
C ALA A 93 27.80 19.99 -10.23
N SER A 94 28.19 19.07 -11.13
CA SER A 94 29.58 18.85 -11.53
C SER A 94 30.16 20.05 -12.31
N GLN A 95 29.32 20.75 -13.08
CA GLN A 95 29.72 21.98 -13.79
C GLN A 95 29.81 23.19 -12.86
N VAL A 96 28.99 23.24 -11.81
CA VAL A 96 29.13 24.22 -10.72
C VAL A 96 30.42 23.97 -9.92
N ALA A 97 30.74 22.71 -9.61
CA ALA A 97 31.99 22.36 -8.91
C ALA A 97 33.25 22.68 -9.75
N SER A 98 33.19 22.50 -11.07
CA SER A 98 34.25 22.91 -12.00
C SER A 98 34.48 24.43 -12.05
N LEU A 99 33.52 25.23 -11.58
CA LEU A 99 33.62 26.70 -11.52
C LEU A 99 34.56 27.16 -10.40
N ALA A 100 34.56 26.44 -9.27
CA ALA A 100 35.36 26.76 -8.09
C ALA A 100 36.88 26.55 -8.30
N THR A 101 37.28 25.69 -9.24
CA THR A 101 38.69 25.29 -9.41
C THR A 101 39.39 26.01 -10.57
N SER A 102 38.69 26.64 -11.53
CA SER A 102 39.34 27.03 -12.79
C SER A 102 39.08 28.44 -13.32
N GLY A 103 38.34 29.32 -12.66
CA GLY A 103 38.17 30.70 -13.13
C GLY A 103 37.61 30.83 -14.57
N LYS A 104 37.10 29.74 -15.14
CA LYS A 104 36.53 29.69 -16.50
C LYS A 104 35.05 30.04 -16.44
N LEU A 105 34.78 31.32 -16.23
CA LEU A 105 33.43 31.91 -16.28
C LEU A 105 32.72 31.66 -17.64
N THR A 106 33.49 31.53 -18.72
CA THR A 106 32.99 31.36 -20.09
C THR A 106 32.39 29.98 -20.38
N ALA A 107 32.84 28.93 -19.68
CA ALA A 107 32.26 27.58 -19.81
C ALA A 107 30.96 27.44 -19.00
N PHE A 108 30.86 28.13 -17.86
CA PHE A 108 29.64 28.21 -17.06
C PHE A 108 28.53 28.98 -17.78
N ALA A 109 28.85 30.13 -18.37
CA ALA A 109 27.89 30.91 -19.15
C ALA A 109 27.36 30.11 -20.37
N ALA A 110 28.19 29.32 -21.04
CA ALA A 110 27.77 28.54 -22.21
C ALA A 110 26.92 27.31 -21.87
N SER A 111 27.19 26.62 -20.75
CA SER A 111 26.39 25.44 -20.37
C SER A 111 25.18 25.77 -19.48
N PHE A 112 25.13 26.96 -18.90
CA PHE A 112 24.03 27.46 -18.08
C PHE A 112 23.16 28.50 -18.80
N ALA A 113 23.57 28.98 -19.98
CA ALA A 113 22.73 29.78 -20.87
C ALA A 113 21.39 29.06 -21.07
N GLY A 114 20.37 29.59 -20.38
CA GLY A 114 18.98 29.17 -20.19
C GLY A 114 18.54 27.78 -20.65
N THR A 115 18.76 27.41 -21.91
CA THR A 115 18.06 26.34 -22.61
C THR A 115 18.43 24.92 -22.14
N THR A 116 19.71 24.61 -21.91
CA THR A 116 20.12 23.24 -21.53
C THR A 116 19.86 22.95 -20.05
N ALA A 117 20.09 23.93 -19.18
CA ALA A 117 19.82 23.78 -17.75
C ALA A 117 18.31 23.77 -17.46
N LEU A 118 17.54 24.70 -18.05
CA LEU A 118 16.07 24.68 -17.92
C LEU A 118 15.47 23.40 -18.50
N GLY A 119 15.93 22.94 -19.66
CA GLY A 119 15.46 21.67 -20.23
C GLY A 119 15.72 20.45 -19.35
N LYS A 120 16.86 20.41 -18.63
CA LYS A 120 17.14 19.36 -17.63
C LYS A 120 16.28 19.50 -16.37
N LEU A 121 16.03 20.72 -15.91
CA LEU A 121 15.12 20.97 -14.79
C LEU A 121 13.67 20.59 -15.15
N ASP A 122 13.19 20.95 -16.33
CA ASP A 122 11.86 20.57 -16.81
C ASP A 122 11.72 19.06 -16.97
N ALA A 123 12.75 18.39 -17.51
CA ALA A 123 12.78 16.93 -17.58
C ALA A 123 12.75 16.29 -16.18
N ALA A 124 13.48 16.85 -15.20
CA ALA A 124 13.47 16.38 -13.83
C ALA A 124 12.10 16.60 -13.15
N ILE A 125 11.51 17.79 -13.31
CA ILE A 125 10.16 18.11 -12.82
C ILE A 125 9.14 17.14 -13.43
N LYS A 126 9.24 16.86 -14.73
CA LYS A 126 8.38 15.90 -15.41
C LYS A 126 8.55 14.49 -14.82
N LYS A 127 9.77 14.00 -14.61
CA LYS A 127 10.01 12.69 -13.97
C LYS A 127 9.41 12.60 -12.57
N VAL A 128 9.58 13.63 -11.74
CA VAL A 128 8.98 13.68 -10.40
C VAL A 128 7.46 13.70 -10.48
N SER A 129 6.90 14.46 -11.44
CA SER A 129 5.45 14.55 -11.64
C SER A 129 4.86 13.22 -12.13
N ASP A 130 5.52 12.56 -13.08
CA ASP A 130 5.15 11.24 -13.59
C ASP A 130 5.17 10.19 -12.46
N GLN A 131 6.21 10.20 -11.60
CA GLN A 131 6.29 9.29 -10.46
C GLN A 131 5.20 9.57 -9.41
N ARG A 132 4.90 10.85 -9.12
CA ARG A 132 3.80 11.22 -8.22
C ARG A 132 2.45 10.79 -8.78
N ALA A 133 2.24 10.92 -10.08
CA ALA A 133 1.03 10.46 -10.75
C ALA A 133 0.88 8.93 -10.65
N GLN A 134 1.95 8.18 -10.87
CA GLN A 134 1.95 6.72 -10.71
C GLN A 134 1.65 6.30 -9.27
N LEU A 135 2.24 6.96 -8.27
CA LEU A 135 1.95 6.70 -6.86
C LEU A 135 0.51 7.06 -6.48
N GLY A 136 -0.04 8.15 -7.01
CA GLY A 136 -1.44 8.52 -6.81
C GLY A 136 -2.40 7.50 -7.43
N ALA A 137 -2.10 7.00 -8.63
CA ALA A 137 -2.87 5.94 -9.26
C ALA A 137 -2.82 4.64 -8.44
N ALA A 138 -1.64 4.26 -7.94
CA ALA A 138 -1.48 3.11 -7.05
C ALA A 138 -2.26 3.28 -5.73
N GLN A 139 -2.25 4.47 -5.13
CA GLN A 139 -3.04 4.78 -3.94
C GLN A 139 -4.54 4.63 -4.20
N ASN A 140 -5.04 5.14 -5.32
CA ASN A 140 -6.45 4.99 -5.69
C ASN A 140 -6.80 3.52 -5.90
N GLY A 141 -5.96 2.75 -6.59
CA GLY A 141 -6.13 1.31 -6.76
C GLY A 141 -6.21 0.58 -5.42
N LEU A 142 -5.26 0.83 -4.52
CA LEU A 142 -5.24 0.26 -3.19
C LEU A 142 -6.47 0.66 -2.35
N SER A 143 -6.92 1.92 -2.44
CA SER A 143 -8.15 2.37 -1.74
C SER A 143 -9.39 1.63 -2.24
N HIS A 144 -9.52 1.42 -3.55
CA HIS A 144 -10.60 0.61 -4.11
C HIS A 144 -10.51 -0.85 -3.66
N THR A 145 -9.30 -1.43 -3.64
CA THR A 145 -9.11 -2.79 -3.14
C THR A 145 -9.48 -2.91 -1.67
N VAL A 146 -9.09 -1.95 -0.82
CA VAL A 146 -9.50 -1.90 0.60
C VAL A 146 -11.01 -1.85 0.74
N ASN A 147 -11.70 -0.95 0.04
CA ASN A 147 -13.16 -0.86 0.10
C ASN A 147 -13.85 -2.16 -0.38
N SER A 148 -13.31 -2.79 -1.42
CA SER A 148 -13.82 -4.07 -1.93
C SER A 148 -13.60 -5.21 -0.93
N LEU A 149 -12.44 -5.24 -0.27
CA LEU A 149 -12.15 -6.21 0.78
C LEU A 149 -13.07 -6.03 1.98
N GLU A 150 -13.32 -4.79 2.43
CA GLU A 150 -14.25 -4.49 3.53
C GLU A 150 -15.69 -4.93 3.22
N ALA A 151 -16.16 -4.72 1.99
CA ALA A 151 -17.45 -5.24 1.57
C ALA A 151 -17.46 -6.78 1.56
N THR A 152 -16.38 -7.40 1.10
CA THR A 152 -16.25 -8.86 1.05
C THR A 152 -16.18 -9.48 2.45
N THR A 153 -15.44 -8.88 3.38
CA THR A 153 -15.36 -9.35 4.77
C THR A 153 -16.69 -9.19 5.49
N THR A 154 -17.42 -8.10 5.24
CA THR A 154 -18.78 -7.91 5.78
C THR A 154 -19.74 -8.97 5.25
N ASN A 155 -19.73 -9.23 3.93
CA ASN A 155 -20.57 -10.25 3.31
C ASN A 155 -20.22 -11.67 3.78
N LEU A 156 -18.92 -11.98 3.88
CA LEU A 156 -18.45 -13.29 4.36
C LEU A 156 -18.79 -13.51 5.83
N SER A 157 -18.66 -12.47 6.66
CA SER A 157 -19.07 -12.51 8.06
C SER A 157 -20.59 -12.75 8.19
N ALA A 158 -21.41 -12.05 7.40
CA ALA A 158 -22.86 -12.23 7.38
C ALA A 158 -23.26 -13.63 6.90
N ALA A 159 -22.60 -14.17 5.87
CA ALA A 159 -22.83 -15.53 5.38
C ALA A 159 -22.44 -16.57 6.43
N ASN A 160 -21.31 -16.38 7.11
CA ASN A 160 -20.84 -17.27 8.18
C ASN A 160 -21.81 -17.25 9.38
N SER A 161 -22.31 -16.07 9.79
CA SER A 161 -23.35 -15.97 10.82
C SER A 161 -24.60 -16.74 10.42
N ARG A 162 -25.11 -16.55 9.18
CA ARG A 162 -26.30 -17.28 8.70
C ARG A 162 -26.12 -18.79 8.72
N ILE A 163 -24.96 -19.29 8.31
CA ILE A 163 -24.67 -20.73 8.35
C ILE A 163 -24.69 -21.23 9.80
N LYS A 164 -23.97 -20.56 10.71
CA LYS A 164 -23.92 -20.95 12.12
C LYS A 164 -25.28 -20.86 12.82
N ASP A 165 -26.04 -19.82 12.53
CA ASP A 165 -27.36 -19.60 13.12
C ASP A 165 -28.37 -20.63 12.62
N VAL A 166 -28.31 -21.03 11.34
CA VAL A 166 -29.15 -22.10 10.78
C VAL A 166 -28.78 -23.45 11.38
N ASP A 167 -27.49 -23.77 11.49
CA ASP A 167 -27.04 -25.04 12.06
C ASP A 167 -27.44 -25.16 13.55
N MET A 168 -27.26 -24.09 14.32
CA MET A 168 -27.71 -24.01 15.72
C MET A 168 -29.22 -24.13 15.84
N ALA A 169 -29.99 -23.44 14.99
CA ALA A 169 -31.45 -23.54 15.00
C ALA A 169 -31.91 -24.97 14.66
N GLN A 170 -31.29 -25.62 13.67
CA GLN A 170 -31.58 -27.01 13.32
C GLN A 170 -31.29 -27.95 14.50
N GLU A 171 -30.13 -27.82 15.16
CA GLU A 171 -29.80 -28.64 16.32
C GLU A 171 -30.76 -28.40 17.50
N MET A 172 -31.15 -27.14 17.76
CA MET A 172 -32.12 -26.80 18.80
C MET A 172 -33.52 -27.32 18.51
N THR A 173 -33.96 -27.32 17.24
CA THR A 173 -35.24 -27.93 16.84
C THR A 173 -35.22 -29.45 16.96
N SER A 174 -34.10 -30.10 16.60
CA SER A 174 -33.89 -31.54 16.78
C SER A 174 -33.87 -31.93 18.27
N TYR A 175 -33.16 -31.15 19.08
CA TYR A 175 -33.09 -31.31 20.53
C TYR A 175 -34.47 -31.12 21.19
N THR A 176 -35.23 -30.11 20.78
CA THR A 176 -36.57 -29.85 21.29
C THR A 176 -37.54 -30.95 20.86
N SER A 177 -37.47 -31.39 19.60
CA SER A 177 -38.30 -32.51 19.11
C SER A 177 -38.01 -33.80 19.86
N SER A 178 -36.73 -34.10 20.11
CA SER A 178 -36.31 -35.27 20.89
C SER A 178 -36.79 -35.20 22.35
N ASN A 179 -36.75 -34.00 22.96
CA ASN A 179 -37.32 -33.78 24.30
C ASN A 179 -38.84 -33.95 24.34
N ILE A 180 -39.57 -33.41 23.36
CA ILE A 180 -41.02 -33.62 23.23
C ILE A 180 -41.32 -35.10 23.04
N LEU A 181 -40.54 -35.82 22.24
CA LEU A 181 -40.70 -37.25 22.02
C LEU A 181 -40.45 -38.04 23.31
N LEU A 182 -39.44 -37.70 24.10
CA LEU A 182 -39.19 -38.28 25.42
C LEU A 182 -40.34 -38.00 26.41
N GLN A 183 -40.85 -36.78 26.45
CA GLN A 183 -41.98 -36.41 27.31
C GLN A 183 -43.28 -37.10 26.86
N ALA A 184 -43.54 -37.19 25.55
CA ALA A 184 -44.65 -37.94 24.99
C ALA A 184 -44.50 -39.45 25.24
N ALA A 185 -43.29 -40.02 25.12
CA ALA A 185 -43.01 -41.42 25.40
C ALA A 185 -43.27 -41.75 26.87
N THR A 186 -42.87 -40.91 27.81
CA THR A 186 -43.16 -41.10 29.24
C THR A 186 -44.65 -40.97 29.56
N SER A 187 -45.36 -39.99 28.99
CA SER A 187 -46.83 -39.86 29.12
C SER A 187 -47.58 -41.03 28.46
N MET A 188 -47.14 -41.50 27.29
CA MET A 188 -47.69 -42.67 26.59
C MET A 188 -47.44 -43.95 27.38
N LEU A 189 -46.27 -44.12 27.98
CA LEU A 189 -45.93 -45.28 28.81
C LEU A 189 -46.77 -45.27 30.10
N SER A 190 -46.99 -44.09 30.70
CA SER A 190 -47.94 -43.91 31.80
C SER A 190 -49.38 -44.26 31.40
N GLN A 191 -49.85 -43.80 30.24
CA GLN A 191 -51.19 -44.07 29.72
C GLN A 191 -51.37 -45.55 29.33
N ALA A 192 -50.35 -46.16 28.74
CA ALA A 192 -50.33 -47.58 28.39
C ALA A 192 -50.29 -48.50 29.63
N ASN A 193 -49.73 -48.01 30.75
CA ASN A 193 -49.79 -48.72 32.04
C ASN A 193 -51.11 -48.51 32.80
N SER A 194 -51.81 -47.39 32.61
CA SER A 194 -53.10 -47.13 33.27
C SER A 194 -54.29 -47.77 32.55
N MET A 195 -54.23 -47.90 31.22
CA MET A 195 -55.30 -48.51 30.41
C MET A 195 -55.66 -49.96 30.83
N PRO A 196 -54.69 -50.87 31.09
CA PRO A 196 -54.98 -52.23 31.54
C PRO A 196 -55.61 -52.28 32.94
N GLN A 197 -55.25 -51.36 33.83
CA GLN A 197 -55.83 -51.30 35.18
C GLN A 197 -57.28 -50.81 35.15
N SER A 198 -57.60 -49.83 34.30
CA SER A 198 -59.00 -49.40 34.09
C SER A 198 -59.86 -50.48 33.44
N VAL A 199 -59.29 -51.33 32.57
CA VAL A 199 -60.00 -52.49 32.01
C VAL A 199 -60.20 -53.59 33.06
N LEU A 200 -59.24 -53.78 33.97
CA LEU A 200 -59.34 -54.76 35.05
C LEU A 200 -60.39 -54.36 36.10
N THR A 201 -60.54 -53.06 36.41
CA THR A 201 -61.63 -52.58 37.29
C THR A 201 -63.01 -52.72 36.64
N LEU A 202 -63.12 -52.58 35.31
CA LEU A 202 -64.35 -52.87 34.55
C LEU A 202 -64.70 -54.37 34.55
N LEU A 203 -63.71 -55.26 34.43
CA LEU A 203 -63.93 -56.71 34.48
C LEU A 203 -64.23 -57.23 35.89
N GLN A 204 -63.67 -56.63 36.95
CA GLN A 204 -64.00 -56.97 38.34
C GLN A 204 -65.40 -56.51 38.77
N ASN A 205 -66.02 -55.56 38.07
CA ASN A 205 -67.38 -55.09 38.33
C ASN A 205 -68.47 -55.84 37.54
N ILE A 206 -68.08 -56.77 36.65
CA ILE A 206 -68.98 -57.54 35.78
C ILE A 206 -69.04 -59.03 36.17
N GLY A 207 -68.19 -59.50 37.10
CA GLY A 207 -68.28 -60.82 37.73
C GLY A 207 -68.75 -60.73 39.17
#